data_AF-A0A8S9ZBZ2-F1
#
_entry.id   AF-A0A8S9ZBZ2-F1
#
_cell.length_a   1.000
_cell.length_b   1.000
_cell.length_c   1.000
_cell.angle_alpha   90.00
_cell.angle_beta   90.00
_cell.angle_gamma   90.00
#
_symmetry.space_group_name_H-M   'P 1'
#
loop_
_entity.id
_entity.type
_entity.pdbx_description
1 polymer ?
#
loop_
_entity_poly.entity_id
_entity_poly.type
_entity_poly.pdbx_seq_one_letter_code
_entity_poly.pdbx_strand_id
1 'polypeptide(L)'
;MRYVRHILKYSLVGLSTGASIYYLHKNDYSFSHIGVVRFARVGLVACRTMLDYKWTLLGLDADSSIYNEKIQKCHQRGAERLLALARRNGGVFIKVGQHIASLQYLLPEPYTTTLSVLHSNAPESSFEERN
;
A
#
# COMPACT_ATOMS: atom_id res chain seq x y z
N MET A 1 50.62 26.72 8.25
CA MET A 1 49.18 26.70 8.57
C MET A 1 48.26 26.03 7.53
N ARG A 2 48.65 25.82 6.25
CA ARG A 2 47.78 25.17 5.24
C ARG A 2 47.58 23.66 5.45
N TYR A 3 48.61 22.93 5.87
CA TYR A 3 48.59 21.47 6.06
C TYR A 3 47.61 21.01 7.16
N VAL A 4 47.60 21.71 8.30
CA VAL A 4 46.68 21.46 9.42
C VAL A 4 45.22 21.64 9.02
N ARG A 5 44.92 22.61 8.14
CA ARG A 5 43.56 22.87 7.65
C ARG A 5 43.06 21.80 6.69
N HIS A 6 43.95 21.10 5.98
CA HIS A 6 43.58 19.96 5.15
C HIS A 6 43.30 18.73 6.01
N ILE A 7 44.18 18.44 6.98
CA ILE A 7 43.98 17.33 7.92
C ILE A 7 42.63 17.46 8.64
N LEU A 8 42.36 18.62 9.25
CA LEU A 8 41.09 18.87 9.95
C LEU A 8 39.85 18.68 9.05
N LYS A 9 39.92 19.07 7.78
CA LYS A 9 38.81 18.89 6.83
C LYS A 9 38.57 17.42 6.50
N TYR A 10 39.63 16.65 6.24
CA TYR A 10 39.49 15.22 5.94
C TYR A 10 39.03 14.41 7.15
N SER A 11 39.48 14.76 8.37
CA SER A 11 39.02 14.13 9.62
C SER A 11 37.52 14.33 9.85
N LEU A 12 37.02 15.54 9.59
CA LEU A 12 35.61 15.88 9.78
C LEU A 12 34.69 15.12 8.80
N VAL A 13 35.12 14.98 7.55
CA VAL A 13 34.40 14.19 6.52
C VAL A 13 34.43 12.70 6.85
N GLY A 14 35.55 12.18 7.35
CA GLY A 14 35.66 10.79 7.80
C GLY A 14 34.75 10.48 8.98
N LEU A 15 34.67 11.40 9.96
CA LEU A 15 33.80 11.26 11.13
C LEU A 15 32.32 11.31 10.78
N SER A 16 31.88 12.24 9.91
CA SER A 16 30.47 12.31 9.51
C SER A 16 30.05 11.06 8.73
N THR A 17 30.90 10.62 7.80
CA THR A 17 30.64 9.43 6.98
C THR A 17 30.62 8.17 7.84
N GLY A 18 31.59 8.01 8.76
CA GLY A 18 31.65 6.89 9.70
C GLY A 18 30.46 6.85 10.65
N ALA A 19 30.04 8.00 11.19
CA ALA A 19 28.86 8.10 12.03
C ALA A 19 27.59 7.73 11.24
N SER A 20 27.41 8.25 10.03
CA SER A 20 26.27 7.88 9.18
C SER A 20 26.26 6.38 8.86
N ILE A 21 27.39 5.77 8.52
CA ILE A 21 27.49 4.33 8.28
C ILE A 21 27.16 3.55 9.55
N TYR A 22 27.68 3.96 10.72
CA TYR A 22 27.40 3.32 12.00
C TYR A 22 25.92 3.42 12.39
N TYR A 23 25.30 4.59 12.22
CA TYR A 23 23.86 4.79 12.44
C TYR A 23 23.02 3.96 11.47
N LEU A 24 23.41 3.87 10.20
CA LEU A 24 22.74 3.02 9.21
C LEU A 24 22.90 1.54 9.54
N HIS A 25 24.06 1.11 10.03
CA HIS A 25 24.33 -0.28 10.40
C HIS A 25 23.60 -0.69 11.68
N LYS A 26 23.41 0.24 12.63
CA LYS A 26 22.67 0.02 13.87
C LYS A 26 21.15 0.11 13.70
N ASN A 27 20.67 0.68 12.60
CA ASN A 27 19.24 0.74 12.27
C ASN A 27 18.78 -0.62 11.73
N ASP A 28 18.60 -1.57 12.64
CA ASP A 28 18.18 -2.95 12.39
C ASP A 28 16.96 -3.04 11.45
N TYR A 29 17.11 -3.87 10.42
CA TYR A 29 16.19 -4.10 9.30
C TYR A 29 14.87 -4.81 9.67
N SER A 30 14.19 -4.41 10.75
CA SER A 30 12.85 -4.91 11.08
C SER A 30 11.78 -4.46 10.07
N PHE A 31 12.00 -3.29 9.43
CA PHE A 31 11.13 -2.80 8.35
C PHE A 31 11.26 -3.57 7.03
N SER A 32 12.43 -4.14 6.69
CA SER A 32 12.56 -4.92 5.45
C SER A 32 11.70 -6.17 5.49
N HIS A 33 11.70 -6.93 6.59
CA HIS A 33 10.97 -8.20 6.60
C HIS A 33 9.45 -8.01 6.62
N ILE A 34 8.93 -7.08 7.44
CA ILE A 34 7.48 -6.81 7.50
C ILE A 34 7.00 -6.07 6.24
N GLY A 35 7.79 -5.09 5.77
CA GLY A 35 7.49 -4.32 4.58
C GLY A 35 7.53 -5.17 3.31
N VAL A 36 8.62 -5.89 3.06
CA VAL A 36 8.77 -6.74 1.87
C VAL A 36 7.66 -7.78 1.80
N VAL A 37 7.29 -8.43 2.91
CA VAL A 37 6.17 -9.40 2.91
C VAL A 37 4.84 -8.74 2.56
N ARG A 38 4.56 -7.53 3.08
CA ARG A 38 3.34 -6.78 2.75
C ARG A 38 3.30 -6.40 1.28
N PHE A 39 4.41 -5.90 0.73
CA PHE A 39 4.51 -5.51 -0.68
C PHE A 39 4.50 -6.72 -1.63
N ALA A 40 5.17 -7.81 -1.28
CA ALA A 40 5.11 -9.06 -2.04
C ALA A 40 3.67 -9.59 -2.11
N ARG A 41 2.94 -9.56 -0.98
CA ARG A 41 1.52 -9.93 -0.95
C ARG A 41 0.66 -9.03 -1.86
N VAL A 42 0.91 -7.72 -1.85
CA VAL A 42 0.24 -6.78 -2.76
C VAL A 42 0.51 -7.16 -4.21
N GLY A 43 1.77 -7.40 -4.56
CA GLY A 43 2.18 -7.81 -5.91
C GLY A 43 1.49 -9.10 -6.37
N LEU A 44 1.42 -10.11 -5.49
CA LEU A 44 0.74 -11.37 -5.80
C LEU A 44 -0.77 -11.19 -6.02
N VAL A 45 -1.44 -10.41 -5.16
CA VAL A 45 -2.87 -10.13 -5.30
C VAL A 45 -3.14 -9.28 -6.56
N ALA A 46 -2.31 -8.29 -6.84
CA ALA A 46 -2.43 -7.45 -8.03
C ALA A 46 -2.25 -8.28 -9.30
N CYS A 47 -1.20 -9.11 -9.38
CA CYS A 47 -0.96 -10.02 -10.50
C CYS A 47 -2.15 -10.97 -10.70
N ARG A 48 -2.66 -11.59 -9.62
CA ARG A 48 -3.84 -12.47 -9.68
C ARG A 48 -5.07 -11.73 -10.20
N THR A 49 -5.31 -10.49 -9.76
CA THR A 49 -6.44 -9.68 -10.24
C THR A 49 -6.27 -9.32 -11.72
N MET A 50 -5.07 -8.90 -12.15
CA MET A 50 -4.79 -8.60 -13.57
C MET A 50 -5.05 -9.82 -14.47
N LEU A 51 -4.57 -10.99 -14.04
CA LEU A 51 -4.81 -12.25 -14.76
C LEU A 51 -6.29 -12.63 -14.80
N ASP A 52 -7.03 -12.43 -13.70
CA ASP A 52 -8.48 -12.67 -13.64
C ASP A 52 -9.25 -11.79 -14.63
N TYR A 53 -8.90 -10.50 -14.74
CA TYR A 53 -9.47 -9.61 -15.76
C TYR A 53 -9.13 -10.09 -17.16
N LYS A 54 -7.84 -10.36 -17.42
CA LYS A 54 -7.37 -10.79 -18.73
C LYS A 54 -8.08 -12.06 -19.18
N TRP A 55 -8.19 -13.07 -18.33
CA TRP A 55 -8.86 -14.32 -18.66
C TRP A 55 -10.37 -14.18 -18.77
N THR A 56 -11.01 -13.44 -17.87
CA THR A 56 -12.48 -13.32 -17.88
C THR A 56 -12.99 -12.54 -19.08
N LEU A 57 -12.22 -11.56 -19.56
CA LEU A 57 -12.58 -10.69 -20.68
C LEU A 57 -11.95 -11.10 -22.01
N LEU A 58 -11.17 -12.18 -22.03
CA LEU A 58 -10.48 -12.63 -23.24
C LEU A 58 -11.49 -13.03 -24.32
N GLY A 59 -11.36 -12.42 -25.51
CA GLY A 59 -12.18 -12.76 -26.67
C GLY A 59 -13.63 -12.27 -26.59
N LEU A 60 -13.95 -11.38 -25.64
CA LEU A 60 -15.26 -10.73 -25.57
C LEU A 60 -15.22 -9.37 -26.27
N ASP A 61 -16.29 -9.06 -26.99
CA ASP A 61 -16.50 -7.75 -27.59
C ASP A 61 -16.92 -6.73 -26.53
N ALA A 62 -16.29 -5.56 -26.50
CA ALA A 62 -16.52 -4.53 -25.50
C ALA A 62 -17.96 -3.99 -25.47
N ASP A 63 -18.65 -4.00 -26.60
CA ASP A 63 -20.04 -3.51 -26.71
C ASP A 63 -21.08 -4.60 -26.42
N SER A 64 -20.63 -5.84 -26.17
CA SER A 64 -21.53 -6.94 -25.84
C SER A 64 -22.11 -6.83 -24.43
N SER A 65 -23.38 -7.23 -24.27
CA SER A 65 -24.01 -7.33 -22.94
C SER A 65 -23.27 -8.32 -22.03
N ILE A 66 -22.70 -9.38 -22.61
CA ILE A 66 -21.92 -10.39 -21.90
C ILE A 66 -20.63 -9.79 -21.33
N TYR A 67 -19.94 -8.93 -22.08
CA TYR A 67 -18.76 -8.22 -21.59
C TYR A 67 -19.10 -7.36 -20.37
N ASN A 68 -20.17 -6.58 -20.46
CA ASN A 68 -20.65 -5.74 -19.36
C ASN A 68 -20.99 -6.56 -18.12
N GLU A 69 -21.64 -7.72 -18.25
CA GLU A 69 -21.91 -8.59 -17.11
C GLU A 69 -20.60 -9.15 -16.48
N LYS A 70 -19.69 -9.61 -17.34
CA LYS A 70 -18.43 -10.25 -16.92
C LYS A 70 -17.49 -9.26 -16.23
N ILE A 71 -17.39 -8.04 -16.75
CA ILE A 71 -16.53 -7.00 -16.18
C ILE A 71 -17.05 -6.54 -14.82
N GLN A 72 -18.37 -6.40 -14.63
CA GLN A 72 -18.95 -6.09 -13.31
C GLN A 72 -18.60 -7.15 -12.27
N LYS A 73 -18.70 -8.44 -12.65
CA LYS A 73 -18.26 -9.55 -11.79
C LYS A 73 -16.75 -9.50 -11.50
N CYS A 74 -15.91 -9.10 -12.46
CA CYS A 74 -14.48 -8.89 -12.22
C CYS A 74 -14.21 -7.75 -11.23
N HIS A 75 -14.91 -6.62 -11.37
CA HIS A 75 -14.79 -5.49 -10.45
C HIS A 75 -15.12 -5.90 -9.02
N GLN A 76 -16.22 -6.65 -8.82
CA GLN A 76 -16.60 -7.16 -7.50
C GLN A 76 -15.50 -8.05 -6.89
N ARG A 77 -15.00 -9.05 -7.64
CA ARG A 77 -13.91 -9.92 -7.16
C ARG A 77 -12.63 -9.14 -6.86
N GLY A 78 -12.31 -8.14 -7.68
CA GLY A 78 -11.15 -7.27 -7.48
C GLY A 78 -11.26 -6.44 -6.20
N ALA A 79 -12.44 -5.85 -5.96
CA ALA A 79 -12.75 -5.08 -4.76
C ALA A 79 -12.64 -5.91 -3.47
N GLU A 80 -13.19 -7.13 -3.48
CA GLU A 80 -13.11 -8.06 -2.34
C GLU A 80 -11.67 -8.47 -2.02
N ARG A 81 -10.86 -8.77 -3.05
CA ARG A 81 -9.43 -9.08 -2.88
C ARG A 81 -8.67 -7.89 -2.31
N LEU A 82 -8.97 -6.68 -2.77
CA LEU A 82 -8.34 -5.47 -2.28
C LEU A 82 -8.73 -5.19 -0.82
N LEU A 83 -10.00 -5.37 -0.45
CA LEU A 83 -10.46 -5.28 0.93
C LEU A 83 -9.74 -6.30 1.83
N ALA A 84 -9.65 -7.56 1.40
CA ALA A 84 -8.95 -8.61 2.13
C ALA A 84 -7.45 -8.29 2.28
N LEU A 85 -6.82 -7.76 1.23
CA LEU A 85 -5.42 -7.32 1.25
C LEU A 85 -5.22 -6.16 2.24
N ALA A 86 -6.11 -5.16 2.22
CA ALA A 86 -6.06 -4.02 3.13
C ALA A 86 -6.18 -4.47 4.60
N ARG A 87 -7.14 -5.36 4.90
CA ARG A 87 -7.30 -5.96 6.23
C ARG A 87 -6.08 -6.77 6.66
N ARG A 88 -5.52 -7.58 5.76
CA ARG A 88 -4.38 -8.45 6.08
C ARG A 88 -3.05 -7.71 6.22
N ASN A 89 -2.89 -6.57 5.57
CA ASN A 89 -1.70 -5.73 5.69
C ASN A 89 -1.82 -4.69 6.82
N GLY A 90 -3.03 -4.21 7.12
CA GLY A 90 -3.30 -3.24 8.16
C GLY A 90 -2.68 -1.85 7.90
N GLY A 91 -2.75 -0.97 8.91
CA GLY A 91 -2.05 0.32 8.91
C GLY A 91 -2.31 1.17 7.68
N VAL A 92 -1.24 1.54 6.96
CA VAL A 92 -1.32 2.37 5.74
C VAL A 92 -2.26 1.77 4.68
N PHE A 93 -2.35 0.45 4.58
CA PHE A 93 -3.22 -0.21 3.59
C PHE A 93 -4.71 -0.04 3.91
N ILE A 94 -5.08 0.07 5.20
CA ILE A 94 -6.45 0.42 5.60
C ILE A 94 -6.77 1.84 5.14
N LYS A 95 -5.85 2.79 5.38
CA LYS A 95 -6.00 4.19 4.97
C LYS A 95 -6.12 4.34 3.46
N VAL A 96 -5.31 3.61 2.69
CA VAL A 96 -5.44 3.56 1.23
C VAL A 96 -6.81 3.03 0.83
N GLY A 97 -7.29 1.97 1.48
CA GLY A 97 -8.63 1.46 1.22
C GLY A 97 -9.75 2.46 1.55
N GLN A 98 -9.62 3.20 2.64
CA GLN A 98 -10.52 4.30 3.00
C GLN A 98 -10.50 5.42 1.97
N HIS A 99 -9.32 5.75 1.44
CA HIS A 99 -9.20 6.74 0.37
C HIS A 99 -9.90 6.26 -0.90
N ILE A 100 -9.69 5.01 -1.30
CA ILE A 100 -10.36 4.38 -2.44
C ILE A 100 -11.88 4.39 -2.28
N ALA A 101 -12.38 4.10 -1.08
CA ALA A 101 -13.81 4.12 -0.78
C ALA A 101 -14.47 5.50 -1.01
N SER A 102 -13.69 6.58 -0.93
CA SER A 102 -14.18 7.96 -1.17
C SER A 102 -14.24 8.37 -2.65
N LEU A 103 -13.74 7.54 -3.58
CA LEU A 103 -13.57 7.89 -5.00
C LEU A 103 -14.76 7.45 -5.89
N GLN A 104 -16.00 7.72 -5.44
CA GLN A 104 -17.25 7.23 -6.06
C GLN A 104 -17.42 7.58 -7.54
N TYR A 105 -16.90 8.73 -7.98
CA TYR A 105 -17.00 9.19 -9.37
C TYR A 105 -15.80 8.78 -10.25
N LEU A 106 -14.72 8.25 -9.66
CA LEU A 106 -13.49 7.91 -10.39
C LEU A 106 -13.31 6.40 -10.54
N LEU A 107 -13.80 5.62 -9.57
CA LEU A 107 -13.64 4.17 -9.55
C LEU A 107 -14.96 3.44 -9.81
N PRO A 108 -14.90 2.20 -10.31
CA PRO A 108 -16.07 1.36 -10.43
C PRO A 108 -16.75 1.18 -9.08
N GLU A 109 -18.08 1.28 -9.07
CA GLU A 109 -18.92 1.22 -7.88
C GLU A 109 -18.61 0.02 -6.95
N PRO A 110 -18.30 -1.19 -7.44
CA PRO A 110 -17.90 -2.31 -6.57
C PRO A 110 -16.72 -1.99 -5.65
N TYR A 111 -15.73 -1.21 -6.10
CA TYR A 111 -14.58 -0.84 -5.28
C TYR A 111 -14.94 0.15 -4.19
N THR A 112 -15.70 1.19 -4.51
CA THR A 112 -16.06 2.21 -3.52
C THR A 112 -17.04 1.65 -2.48
N THR A 113 -18.05 0.90 -2.94
CA THR A 113 -19.04 0.24 -2.08
C THR A 113 -18.37 -0.80 -1.17
N THR A 114 -17.55 -1.71 -1.70
CA THR A 114 -16.94 -2.79 -0.90
C THR A 114 -15.94 -2.25 0.11
N LEU A 115 -15.13 -1.25 -0.25
CA LEU A 115 -14.11 -0.71 0.66
C LEU A 115 -14.68 0.27 1.70
N SER A 116 -15.91 0.76 1.56
CA SER A 116 -16.57 1.66 2.52
C SER A 116 -16.62 1.10 3.94
N VAL A 117 -16.65 -0.23 4.10
CA VAL A 117 -16.59 -0.92 5.41
C VAL A 117 -15.32 -0.59 6.22
N LEU A 118 -14.28 -0.10 5.56
CA LEU A 118 -13.04 0.35 6.22
C LEU A 118 -13.21 1.70 6.93
N HIS A 119 -14.25 2.48 6.61
CA HIS A 119 -14.57 3.71 7.35
C HIS A 119 -15.27 3.42 8.68
N SER A 120 -16.12 2.39 8.73
CA SER A 120 -17.03 2.09 9.86
C SER A 120 -16.35 1.42 11.06
N ASN A 121 -15.04 1.13 11.00
CA ASN A 121 -14.29 0.44 12.06
C ASN A 121 -13.23 1.34 12.72
N ALA A 122 -13.40 2.66 12.67
CA ALA A 122 -12.57 3.54 13.50
C ALA A 122 -12.94 3.33 14.98
N PRO A 123 -11.97 3.05 15.88
CA PRO A 123 -12.28 2.92 17.31
C PRO A 123 -12.85 4.25 17.81
N GLU A 124 -14.07 4.20 18.37
CA GLU A 124 -14.64 5.33 19.08
C GLU A 124 -13.85 5.53 20.38
N SER A 125 -13.26 6.72 20.57
CA SER A 125 -12.74 7.11 21.87
C SER A 125 -13.94 7.34 22.80
N SER A 126 -14.02 6.61 23.91
CA SER A 126 -15.00 6.90 24.95
C SER A 126 -14.74 8.28 25.56
N PHE A 127 -15.80 9.05 25.79
CA PHE A 127 -15.73 10.41 26.35
C PHE A 127 -15.39 10.45 27.86
N GLU A 128 -15.07 9.31 28.49
CA GLU A 128 -14.84 9.21 29.94
C GLU A 128 -13.48 9.73 30.43
N GLU A 129 -12.55 10.10 29.54
CA GLU A 129 -11.24 10.65 29.93
C GLU A 129 -11.21 12.17 30.16
N ARG A 130 -12.39 12.82 30.24
CA ARG A 130 -12.51 14.25 30.56
C ARG A 130 -13.43 14.46 31.76
N ASN A 131 -12.96 14.09 32.96
CA ASN A 131 -13.42 14.67 34.24
C ASN A 131 -12.27 14.67 35.24
#